data_AF-A0A257SH08-F1
#
_entry.id   AF-A0A257SH08-F1
#
_cell.length_a   1.000
_cell.length_b   1.000
_cell.length_c   1.000
_cell.angle_alpha   90.00
_cell.angle_beta   90.00
_cell.angle_gamma   90.00
#
_symmetry.space_group_name_H-M   'P 1'
#
loop_
_entity.id
_entity.type
_entity.pdbx_description
1 polymer ?
#
loop_
_entity_poly.entity_id
_entity_poly.type
_entity_poly.pdbx_seq_one_letter_code
_entity_poly.pdbx_strand_id
1 'polypeptide(L)'
;VLSPAQFGVICFRVHPPGVDDAAQLDALNERVNAAVNASGKVLMSSTRLRGAFSLRLCILSYRTTEADIATVIALVRDAASAARPSAR
;
A
#
# COMPACT_ATOMS: atom_id res chain seq x y z
N VAL A 1 -1.47 -1.95 9.92
CA VAL A 1 -2.54 -0.98 9.57
C VAL A 1 -2.27 0.31 10.34
N LEU A 2 -2.41 1.49 9.70
CA LEU A 2 -2.14 2.79 10.33
C LEU A 2 -3.42 3.56 10.68
N SER A 3 -4.50 3.35 9.92
CA SER A 3 -5.86 3.76 10.28
C SER A 3 -6.82 2.65 9.85
N PRO A 4 -7.76 2.20 10.71
CA PRO A 4 -8.75 1.20 10.34
C PRO A 4 -9.68 1.70 9.23
N ALA A 5 -10.42 0.78 8.60
CA ALA A 5 -11.39 1.12 7.58
C ALA A 5 -12.55 1.93 8.19
N GLN A 6 -12.66 3.20 7.81
CA GLN A 6 -13.70 4.12 8.26
C GLN A 6 -14.09 5.07 7.12
N PHE A 7 -15.39 5.33 6.95
CA PHE A 7 -15.92 6.21 5.90
C PHE A 7 -15.40 5.90 4.49
N GLY A 8 -15.25 4.61 4.15
CA GLY A 8 -14.74 4.18 2.84
C GLY A 8 -13.24 4.41 2.64
N VAL A 9 -12.49 4.74 3.70
CA VAL A 9 -11.05 4.99 3.65
C VAL A 9 -10.31 4.04 4.58
N ILE A 10 -9.18 3.51 4.12
CA ILE A 10 -8.23 2.75 4.94
C ILE A 10 -6.81 3.21 4.64
N CYS A 11 -5.99 3.28 5.70
CA CYS A 11 -4.58 3.63 5.59
C CYS A 11 -3.74 2.49 6.17
N PHE A 12 -2.87 1.91 5.34
CA PHE A 12 -2.04 0.78 5.71
C PHE A 12 -0.66 0.88 5.09
N ARG A 13 0.25 0.02 5.53
CA ARG A 13 1.59 -0.11 4.96
C ARG A 13 1.96 -1.58 4.90
N VAL A 14 2.75 -1.95 3.89
CA VAL A 14 3.47 -3.21 3.81
C VAL A 14 4.49 -3.25 4.93
N HIS A 15 4.51 -4.35 5.67
CA HIS A 15 5.42 -4.58 6.79
C HIS A 15 5.94 -6.01 6.71
N PRO A 16 7.05 -6.27 5.99
CA PRO A 16 7.67 -7.57 5.97
C PRO A 16 8.17 -7.94 7.38
N PRO A 17 8.18 -9.23 7.75
CA PRO A 17 8.87 -9.68 8.96
C PRO A 17 10.35 -9.32 8.91
N GLY A 18 10.91 -8.82 10.02
CA GLY A 18 12.33 -8.49 10.13
C GLY A 18 12.75 -7.13 9.56
N VAL A 19 11.80 -6.29 9.14
CA VAL A 19 12.07 -4.90 8.71
C VAL A 19 11.29 -3.96 9.63
N ASP A 20 11.97 -3.44 10.64
CA ASP A 20 11.37 -2.53 11.64
C ASP A 20 11.89 -1.09 11.53
N ASP A 21 12.95 -0.85 10.76
CA ASP A 21 13.47 0.48 10.52
C ASP A 21 12.46 1.36 9.76
N ALA A 22 12.12 2.51 10.34
CA ALA A 22 11.07 3.38 9.82
C ALA A 22 11.40 3.93 8.43
N ALA A 23 12.65 4.29 8.18
CA ALA A 23 13.08 4.82 6.88
C ALA A 23 13.05 3.73 5.80
N GLN A 24 13.46 2.51 6.12
CA GLN A 24 13.36 1.36 5.22
C GLN A 24 11.90 1.03 4.91
N LEU A 25 11.01 1.06 5.90
CA LEU A 25 9.58 0.83 5.71
C LEU A 25 8.94 1.92 4.85
N ASP A 26 9.29 3.19 5.08
CA ASP A 26 8.81 4.30 4.27
C ASP A 26 9.25 4.14 2.81
N ALA A 27 10.56 3.93 2.58
CA ALA A 27 11.11 3.74 1.24
C ALA A 27 10.52 2.52 0.53
N LEU A 28 10.28 1.41 1.25
CA LEU A 28 9.60 0.24 0.71
C LEU A 28 8.18 0.58 0.25
N ASN A 29 7.40 1.26 1.09
CA ASN A 29 6.02 1.58 0.77
C ASN A 29 5.90 2.65 -0.34
N GLU A 30 6.84 3.58 -0.44
CA GLU A 30 6.93 4.50 -1.57
C GLU A 30 7.14 3.75 -2.90
N ARG A 31 8.08 2.80 -2.93
CA ARG A 31 8.30 1.94 -4.12
C ARG A 31 7.09 1.09 -4.46
N VAL A 32 6.43 0.51 -3.45
CA VAL A 32 5.20 -0.27 -3.65
C VAL A 32 4.10 0.61 -4.24
N ASN A 33 3.88 1.81 -3.69
CA ASN A 33 2.89 2.75 -4.21
C ASN A 33 3.17 3.14 -5.67
N ALA A 34 4.43 3.43 -5.98
CA ALA A 34 4.85 3.77 -7.34
C ALA A 34 4.62 2.60 -8.31
N ALA A 35 5.00 1.37 -7.94
CA ALA A 35 4.82 0.18 -8.76
C ALA A 35 3.33 -0.16 -9.00
N VAL A 36 2.51 -0.05 -7.95
CA VAL A 36 1.05 -0.24 -8.06
C VAL A 36 0.44 0.76 -9.03
N ASN A 37 0.79 2.04 -8.91
CA ASN A 37 0.29 3.09 -9.82
C ASN A 37 0.84 2.93 -11.25
N ALA A 38 2.09 2.50 -11.41
CA ALA A 38 2.70 2.24 -12.72
C ALA A 38 2.01 1.08 -13.48
N SER A 39 1.31 0.19 -12.77
CA SER A 39 0.49 -0.84 -13.43
C SER A 39 -0.67 -0.28 -14.25
N GLY A 40 -1.10 0.96 -13.98
CA GLY A 40 -2.25 1.60 -14.63
C GLY A 40 -3.62 0.99 -14.28
N LYS A 41 -3.66 -0.08 -13.47
CA LYS A 41 -4.90 -0.78 -13.11
C LYS A 41 -5.68 -0.08 -12.02
N VAL A 42 -4.98 0.62 -11.12
CA VAL A 42 -5.56 1.30 -9.97
C VAL A 42 -4.80 2.60 -9.72
N LEU A 43 -5.50 3.61 -9.19
CA LEU A 43 -4.87 4.82 -8.67
C LEU A 43 -4.91 4.77 -7.13
N MET A 44 -3.75 4.54 -6.53
CA MET A 44 -3.57 4.51 -5.08
C MET A 44 -2.87 5.79 -4.61
N SER A 45 -3.57 6.54 -3.77
CA SER A 45 -3.00 7.71 -3.10
C SER A 45 -2.10 7.29 -1.94
N SER A 46 -1.23 8.20 -1.49
CA SER A 46 -0.46 8.04 -0.27
C SER A 46 -0.69 9.20 0.69
N THR A 47 -0.29 9.02 1.95
CA THR A 47 -0.28 10.07 2.96
C THR A 47 0.72 9.74 4.06
N ARG A 48 1.04 10.70 4.93
CA ARG A 48 1.81 10.44 6.15
C ARG A 48 0.89 10.51 7.36
N LEU A 49 0.88 9.46 8.18
CA LEU A 49 0.15 9.43 9.44
C LEU A 49 1.13 9.21 10.58
N ARG A 50 1.12 10.10 11.58
CA ARG A 50 2.00 10.01 12.75
C ARG A 50 3.48 9.84 12.36
N GLY A 51 3.90 10.54 11.29
CA GLY A 51 5.26 10.47 10.77
C GLY A 51 5.57 9.26 9.88
N ALA A 52 4.69 8.28 9.72
CA ALA A 52 4.90 7.10 8.87
C ALA A 52 4.23 7.23 7.50
N PHE A 53 4.89 6.78 6.43
CA PHE A 53 4.30 6.71 5.10
C PHE A 53 3.23 5.62 5.03
N SER A 54 2.08 5.95 4.41
CA SER A 54 0.92 5.08 4.28
C SER A 54 0.46 4.98 2.84
N LEU A 55 0.15 3.77 2.42
CA LEU A 55 -0.75 3.49 1.31
C LEU A 55 -2.17 3.86 1.75
N ARG A 56 -2.90 4.60 0.91
CA ARG A 56 -4.25 5.09 1.20
C ARG A 56 -5.20 4.67 0.10
N LEU A 57 -6.18 3.85 0.47
CA LEU A 57 -7.24 3.40 -0.40
C LEU A 57 -8.56 4.06 0.01
N CYS A 58 -9.16 4.81 -0.92
CA CYS A 58 -10.46 5.47 -0.77
C CYS A 58 -11.45 4.84 -1.75
N ILE A 59 -12.40 4.07 -1.24
CA ILE A 59 -13.39 3.35 -2.04
C ILE A 59 -14.70 4.12 -1.94
N LEU A 60 -14.93 5.05 -2.87
CA LEU A 60 -16.11 5.92 -2.90
C LEU A 60 -17.01 5.68 -4.10
N SER A 61 -16.54 4.93 -5.09
CA SER A 61 -17.32 4.60 -6.28
C SER A 61 -18.27 3.45 -5.99
N TYR A 62 -19.56 3.66 -6.25
CA TYR A 62 -20.59 2.61 -6.14
C TYR A 62 -20.36 1.42 -7.09
N ARG A 63 -19.51 1.60 -8.12
CA ARG A 63 -19.15 0.56 -9.08
C ARG A 63 -17.98 -0.32 -8.62
N THR A 64 -17.29 0.06 -7.54
CA THR A 64 -16.17 -0.75 -7.04
C THR A 64 -16.72 -2.03 -6.42
N THR A 65 -16.20 -3.16 -6.89
CA THR A 65 -16.57 -4.50 -6.45
C THR A 65 -15.50 -5.11 -5.56
N GLU A 66 -15.83 -6.21 -4.89
CA GLU A 66 -14.84 -7.00 -4.13
C GLU A 66 -13.69 -7.51 -5.01
N ALA A 67 -13.96 -7.81 -6.29
CA ALA A 67 -12.94 -8.24 -7.24
C ALA A 67 -11.91 -7.14 -7.54
N ASP A 68 -12.33 -5.88 -7.56
CA ASP A 68 -11.42 -4.74 -7.70
C ASP A 68 -10.51 -4.64 -6.46
N ILE A 69 -11.08 -4.84 -5.27
CA ILE A 69 -10.31 -4.84 -4.02
C ILE A 69 -9.33 -6.00 -3.96
N ALA A 70 -9.73 -7.19 -4.39
CA ALA A 70 -8.84 -8.34 -4.51
C ALA A 70 -7.67 -8.05 -5.47
N THR A 71 -7.94 -7.37 -6.59
CA THR A 71 -6.92 -6.93 -7.56
C THR A 71 -5.93 -5.95 -6.91
N VAL A 72 -6.41 -4.96 -6.16
CA VAL A 72 -5.55 -4.03 -5.41
C VAL A 72 -4.63 -4.79 -4.44
N ILE A 73 -5.18 -5.73 -3.67
CA ILE A 73 -4.41 -6.52 -2.70
C ILE A 73 -3.34 -7.36 -3.40
N ALA A 74 -3.67 -7.99 -4.53
CA ALA A 74 -2.71 -8.76 -5.32
C ALA A 74 -1.57 -7.86 -5.83
N LEU A 75 -1.89 -6.72 -6.43
CA LEU A 75 -0.88 -5.76 -6.92
C LEU A 75 0.06 -5.27 -5.81
N VAL A 76 -0.48 -4.98 -4.62
CA VAL A 76 0.34 -4.58 -3.47
C VAL A 76 1.26 -5.72 -3.02
N ARG A 77 0.77 -6.97 -2.98
CA ARG A 77 1.58 -8.14 -2.59
C ARG A 77 2.69 -8.44 -3.61
N ASP A 78 2.38 -8.33 -4.89
CA ASP A 78 3.35 -8.56 -5.97
C ASP A 78 4.43 -7.47 -5.94
N ALA A 79 4.03 -6.20 -5.86
CA ALA A 79 4.95 -5.07 -5.74
C ALA A 79 5.82 -5.17 -4.47
N ALA A 80 5.23 -5.57 -3.33
CA ALA A 80 5.97 -5.78 -2.09
C ALA A 80 7.02 -6.89 -2.21
N SER A 81 6.67 -7.98 -2.91
CA SER A 81 7.57 -9.12 -3.10
C SER A 81 8.75 -8.75 -4.00
N ALA A 82 8.50 -7.98 -5.07
CA ALA A 82 9.54 -7.47 -5.96
C ALA A 82 10.41 -6.38 -5.31
N ALA A 83 9.86 -5.58 -4.39
CA ALA A 83 10.56 -4.48 -3.73
C ALA A 83 11.29 -4.88 -2.45
N ARG A 84 11.29 -6.18 -2.08
CA ARG A 84 12.00 -6.68 -0.90
C ARG A 84 13.47 -6.30 -1.00
N PRO A 85 14.03 -5.61 0.01
CA PRO A 85 15.46 -5.39 0.06
C PRO A 85 16.14 -6.77 0.08
N SER A 86 17.11 -6.98 -0.81
CA SER A 86 17.98 -8.16 -0.75
C SER A 86 18.55 -8.23 0.66
N ALA A 87 18.25 -9.31 1.39
CA ALA A 87 18.94 -9.61 2.63
C ALA A 87 20.44 -9.68 2.28
N ARG A 88 21.23 -8.81 2.88
CA ARG A 88 22.68 -8.81 2.80
C ARG A 88 23.22 -9.05 4.19
#